data_AF-A0A1W9Q945-F1
#
_entry.id   AF-A0A1W9Q945-F1
#
_cell.length_a   1.000
_cell.length_b   1.000
_cell.length_c   1.000
_cell.angle_alpha   90.00
_cell.angle_beta   90.00
_cell.angle_gamma   90.00
#
_symmetry.space_group_name_H-M   'P 1'
#
loop_
_entity.id
_entity.type
_entity.pdbx_description
1 polymer ?
#
loop_
_entity_poly.entity_id
_entity_poly.type
_entity_poly.pdbx_seq_one_letter_code
_entity_poly.pdbx_strand_id
1 'polypeptide(L)'
;MTSSSPSRFRPSLTRLTSWALLGTLTAFSALLTGCDDGGVTGGSGGMGVPAAGGSEQQGAGGTIQGAGGTPAGTGGDMSGEPMNSACGSGDMPFKIFADEKNNIKIQANVSLPTTPMKKNDPEVVFDWSGVNTDMFGNPVSAADITHAVLVVWLDTYSIEQVAQGISTDSPELEGNALIAAYHPTAGATSAKLSSFLLPGQEPLPLDQLSSYIDGSKPLTLMLQSNPEVTSGDPKFGYSVKMIQAFALDDAGPSTVMLTNASTVITATPDLATVQDTLVPAGTNNISVDWGSTIATRGYGTNLPFPNNGISEIAIARYGGDVDLSTQFTRLEGIPLDLWRGTIYAGSSYTLNDAELTNEINPGVPFSGVPAGSTDQYLLMLLCAKNICRNPTPWYITPLKTCP
;
A
#
# COMPACT_ATOMS: atom_id res chain seq x y z
N MET A 1 35.50 -35.27 32.62
CA MET A 1 35.93 -34.56 31.40
C MET A 1 35.24 -35.20 30.22
N THR A 2 34.05 -34.70 29.88
CA THR A 2 33.28 -35.14 28.71
C THR A 2 32.80 -33.87 28.01
N SER A 3 33.21 -33.76 26.75
CA SER A 3 33.17 -32.58 25.89
C SER A 3 31.75 -32.32 25.39
N SER A 4 31.21 -31.15 25.74
CA SER A 4 29.98 -30.58 25.19
C SER A 4 30.29 -29.79 23.91
N SER A 5 29.82 -30.26 22.76
CA SER A 5 29.75 -29.47 21.51
C SER A 5 28.61 -28.45 21.58
N PRO A 6 28.84 -27.16 21.29
CA PRO A 6 27.75 -26.22 21.11
C PRO A 6 27.19 -26.30 19.68
N SER A 7 25.86 -26.34 19.63
CA SER A 7 25.03 -26.28 18.43
C SER A 7 25.24 -24.98 17.68
N ARG A 8 25.43 -25.09 16.36
CA ARG A 8 25.45 -23.95 15.44
C ARG A 8 24.02 -23.44 15.26
N PHE A 9 23.76 -22.25 15.80
CA PHE A 9 22.65 -21.40 15.39
C PHE A 9 22.81 -21.08 13.90
N ARG A 10 21.80 -21.41 13.08
CA ARG A 10 21.70 -20.93 11.69
C ARG A 10 21.01 -19.55 11.71
N PRO A 11 21.48 -18.56 10.93
CA PRO A 11 20.80 -17.28 10.84
C PRO A 11 19.46 -17.44 10.12
N SER A 12 18.46 -16.72 10.62
CA SER A 12 17.13 -16.58 10.01
C SER A 12 17.25 -16.02 8.60
N LEU A 13 16.52 -16.61 7.65
CA LEU A 13 16.32 -16.09 6.31
C LEU A 13 15.73 -14.67 6.39
N THR A 14 16.56 -13.69 6.02
CA THR A 14 16.19 -12.28 5.82
C THR A 14 15.16 -12.21 4.70
N ARG A 15 13.94 -11.78 5.02
CA ARG A 15 12.85 -11.56 4.07
C ARG A 15 13.11 -10.26 3.33
N LEU A 16 13.52 -10.34 2.06
CA LEU A 16 13.53 -9.20 1.15
C LEU A 16 12.12 -9.08 0.56
N THR A 17 11.38 -8.02 0.92
CA THR A 17 10.01 -7.79 0.40
C THR A 17 9.95 -6.51 -0.44
N SER A 18 9.95 -6.70 -1.76
CA SER A 18 9.81 -5.66 -2.79
C SER A 18 8.38 -5.11 -2.88
N TRP A 19 8.24 -3.79 -3.01
CA TRP A 19 6.96 -3.06 -2.99
C TRP A 19 6.30 -3.09 -4.36
N ALA A 20 4.98 -3.04 -4.35
CA ALA A 20 4.10 -3.51 -5.38
C ALA A 20 3.01 -2.47 -5.68
N LEU A 21 2.95 -1.96 -6.91
CA LEU A 21 1.96 -1.07 -7.49
C LEU A 21 0.84 -2.00 -7.92
N LEU A 22 -0.27 -2.01 -7.23
CA LEU A 22 -1.57 -2.06 -7.87
C LEU A 22 -2.64 -2.00 -6.80
N GLY A 23 -3.37 -0.90 -6.76
CA GLY A 23 -4.70 -0.92 -6.15
C GLY A 23 -5.68 -1.42 -7.20
N THR A 24 -6.50 -2.41 -6.83
CA THR A 24 -7.98 -2.44 -6.93
C THR A 24 -8.48 -3.87 -7.08
N LEU A 25 -9.27 -4.36 -6.09
CA LEU A 25 -10.25 -5.47 -6.20
C LEU A 25 -10.78 -5.93 -4.83
N THR A 26 -12.01 -5.53 -4.50
CA THR A 26 -12.89 -6.22 -3.53
C THR A 26 -14.34 -5.96 -3.86
N ALA A 27 -14.96 -6.88 -4.59
CA ALA A 27 -16.40 -6.91 -4.70
C ALA A 27 -16.91 -8.34 -4.88
N PHE A 28 -16.77 -9.23 -3.90
CA PHE A 28 -17.50 -10.52 -3.95
C PHE A 28 -17.80 -11.19 -2.59
N SER A 29 -17.75 -10.49 -1.45
CA SER A 29 -18.20 -11.07 -0.17
C SER A 29 -19.67 -10.81 0.17
N ALA A 30 -20.42 -10.07 -0.67
CA ALA A 30 -21.81 -9.71 -0.37
C ALA A 30 -22.88 -10.54 -1.14
N LEU A 31 -22.48 -11.51 -1.98
CA LEU A 31 -23.39 -12.26 -2.86
C LEU A 31 -23.56 -13.75 -2.52
N LEU A 32 -22.96 -14.26 -1.44
CA LEU A 32 -23.03 -15.69 -1.07
C LEU A 32 -23.71 -15.99 0.28
N THR A 33 -24.31 -15.00 0.97
CA THR A 33 -25.26 -15.27 2.05
C THR A 33 -26.69 -15.03 1.56
N GLY A 34 -27.26 -15.99 0.85
CA GLY A 34 -28.67 -15.91 0.52
C GLY A 34 -29.18 -16.96 -0.46
N CYS A 35 -29.06 -18.24 -0.13
CA CYS A 35 -29.98 -19.31 -0.54
C CYS A 35 -29.79 -20.52 0.40
N ASP A 36 -30.89 -21.21 0.69
CA ASP A 36 -31.13 -22.30 1.68
C ASP A 36 -31.35 -21.81 3.13
N ASP A 37 -32.48 -22.08 3.82
CA ASP A 37 -33.59 -22.99 3.54
C ASP A 37 -34.88 -22.50 4.25
N GLY A 38 -36.03 -22.72 3.60
CA GLY A 38 -37.33 -22.64 4.24
C GLY A 38 -37.66 -23.92 5.02
N GLY A 39 -38.38 -23.82 6.14
CA GLY A 39 -38.95 -25.03 6.76
C GLY A 39 -39.44 -24.98 8.22
N VAL A 40 -40.51 -24.23 8.48
CA VAL A 40 -41.65 -24.53 9.38
C VAL A 40 -41.43 -25.23 10.74
N THR A 41 -41.76 -24.52 11.83
CA THR A 41 -42.69 -24.84 12.96
C THR A 41 -42.34 -23.87 14.10
N GLY A 42 -43.19 -23.20 14.86
CA GLY A 42 -44.63 -23.17 15.10
C GLY A 42 -44.80 -22.44 16.45
N GLY A 43 -45.91 -21.71 16.64
CA GLY A 43 -46.33 -21.16 17.95
C GLY A 43 -46.07 -19.65 18.12
N SER A 44 -47.08 -18.79 17.98
CA SER A 44 -48.15 -18.49 18.94
C SER A 44 -47.78 -17.38 19.94
N GLY A 45 -48.38 -16.20 19.71
CA GLY A 45 -48.98 -15.40 20.78
C GLY A 45 -48.28 -14.07 21.11
N GLY A 46 -49.05 -12.98 21.05
CA GLY A 46 -48.76 -11.78 21.85
C GLY A 46 -49.05 -10.45 21.16
N MET A 47 -50.34 -10.05 21.11
CA MET A 47 -50.75 -8.66 20.90
C MET A 47 -50.41 -7.81 22.14
N GLY A 48 -50.00 -6.54 21.94
CA GLY A 48 -49.82 -5.57 23.03
C GLY A 48 -49.55 -4.14 22.53
N VAL A 49 -50.46 -3.23 22.88
CA VAL A 49 -50.69 -1.83 22.46
C VAL A 49 -49.69 -0.84 23.14
N PRO A 50 -49.46 0.40 22.62
CA PRO A 50 -48.46 1.34 23.12
C PRO A 50 -48.96 2.36 24.18
N ALA A 51 -48.04 2.91 24.98
CA ALA A 51 -48.19 4.11 25.84
C ALA A 51 -46.77 4.61 26.24
N ALA A 52 -46.34 5.85 25.99
CA ALA A 52 -46.69 7.15 26.60
C ALA A 52 -46.14 7.39 28.03
N GLY A 53 -45.41 8.50 28.21
CA GLY A 53 -44.96 9.08 29.50
C GLY A 53 -43.44 9.26 29.57
N GLY A 54 -42.89 10.48 29.50
CA GLY A 54 -42.61 11.38 30.65
C GLY A 54 -41.16 11.14 31.14
N SER A 55 -40.29 12.07 31.52
CA SER A 55 -40.39 13.46 31.98
C SER A 55 -38.96 14.03 32.08
N GLU A 56 -38.84 15.35 31.88
CA GLU A 56 -37.99 16.32 32.59
C GLU A 56 -36.69 15.86 33.29
N GLN A 57 -35.56 16.49 32.92
CA GLN A 57 -34.71 17.13 33.94
C GLN A 57 -33.88 18.30 33.36
N GLN A 58 -34.24 19.51 33.80
CA GLN A 58 -33.42 20.73 33.74
C GLN A 58 -32.29 20.67 34.78
N GLY A 59 -31.13 21.21 34.42
CA GLY A 59 -30.04 21.52 35.35
C GLY A 59 -29.24 22.72 34.85
N ALA A 60 -29.42 23.84 35.54
CA ALA A 60 -28.85 25.15 35.21
C ALA A 60 -27.57 25.46 35.99
N GLY A 61 -26.76 26.38 35.45
CA GLY A 61 -26.17 27.47 36.23
C GLY A 61 -24.74 27.29 36.76
N GLY A 62 -23.85 28.19 36.33
CA GLY A 62 -22.51 28.34 36.89
C GLY A 62 -21.67 29.44 36.22
N THR A 63 -22.07 30.70 36.38
CA THR A 63 -21.28 31.91 36.07
C THR A 63 -20.13 32.09 37.06
N ILE A 64 -18.92 32.41 36.56
CA ILE A 64 -17.91 33.16 37.32
C ILE A 64 -17.43 34.33 36.47
N GLN A 65 -17.62 35.53 37.02
CA GLN A 65 -17.17 36.81 36.51
C GLN A 65 -16.01 37.29 37.41
N GLY A 66 -14.90 37.70 36.82
CA GLY A 66 -13.76 38.29 37.53
C GLY A 66 -12.91 39.10 36.56
N ALA A 67 -12.91 40.42 36.77
CA ALA A 67 -12.46 41.44 35.84
C ALA A 67 -10.97 41.80 35.95
N GLY A 68 -10.44 42.41 34.88
CA GLY A 68 -9.54 43.56 35.00
C GLY A 68 -8.18 43.43 34.32
N GLY A 69 -7.96 44.22 33.26
CA GLY A 69 -6.61 44.62 32.82
C GLY A 69 -6.42 44.69 31.31
N THR A 70 -6.83 45.79 30.67
CA THR A 70 -6.27 46.24 29.38
C THR A 70 -4.87 46.84 29.61
N PRO A 71 -3.94 46.61 28.68
CA PRO A 71 -3.46 47.75 27.91
C PRO A 71 -3.44 47.49 26.40
N ALA A 72 -3.57 48.60 25.69
CA ALA A 72 -3.53 48.71 24.24
C ALA A 72 -2.25 48.10 23.64
N GLY A 73 -2.44 47.22 22.67
CA GLY A 73 -1.41 46.71 21.76
C GLY A 73 -1.98 46.69 20.36
N THR A 74 -1.47 47.59 19.53
CA THR A 74 -1.77 47.82 18.12
C THR A 74 -1.71 46.52 17.31
N GLY A 75 -2.68 46.34 16.42
CA GLY A 75 -2.80 45.18 15.53
C GLY A 75 -1.53 44.93 14.71
N GLY A 76 -1.01 43.71 14.83
CA GLY A 76 -0.13 43.08 13.88
C GLY A 76 -0.82 41.80 13.42
N ASP A 77 -1.13 41.76 12.13
CA ASP A 77 -1.61 40.59 11.38
C ASP A 77 -0.72 39.38 11.72
N MET A 78 -1.27 38.38 12.42
CA MET A 78 -0.58 37.10 12.67
C MET A 78 -0.88 36.13 11.54
N SER A 79 -0.42 36.47 10.34
CA SER A 79 -0.19 35.52 9.24
C SER A 79 1.27 35.05 9.24
N GLY A 80 1.85 34.88 10.43
CA GLY A 80 3.17 34.30 10.60
C GLY A 80 3.11 32.82 10.25
N GLU A 81 3.53 32.48 9.03
CA GLU A 81 3.95 31.11 8.72
C GLU A 81 4.93 30.66 9.81
N PRO A 82 4.77 29.45 10.38
CA PRO A 82 5.76 28.91 11.29
C PRO A 82 7.04 28.67 10.48
N MET A 83 7.95 29.64 10.48
CA MET A 83 9.31 29.43 10.03
C MET A 83 9.94 28.45 11.01
N ASN A 84 10.01 27.19 10.59
CA ASN A 84 10.88 26.17 11.16
C ASN A 84 12.25 26.79 11.43
N SER A 85 12.69 26.83 12.69
CA SER A 85 14.09 27.10 12.98
C SER A 85 14.88 26.01 12.25
N ALA A 86 15.78 26.40 11.35
CA ALA A 86 16.64 25.48 10.61
C ALA A 86 17.73 24.88 11.53
N CYS A 87 17.31 24.26 12.63
CA CYS A 87 18.04 23.64 13.75
C CYS A 87 18.59 24.52 14.87
N GLY A 88 17.89 25.58 15.26
CA GLY A 88 18.24 26.39 16.42
C GLY A 88 17.09 26.54 17.42
N SER A 89 16.83 25.51 18.24
CA SER A 89 16.11 25.68 19.52
C SER A 89 16.54 24.70 20.64
N GLY A 90 17.28 23.62 20.33
CA GLY A 90 17.70 22.63 21.34
C GLY A 90 16.55 21.82 21.95
N ASP A 91 15.33 22.02 21.46
CA ASP A 91 14.15 21.28 21.92
C ASP A 91 14.23 19.83 21.46
N MET A 92 13.96 18.92 22.39
CA MET A 92 13.99 17.48 22.19
C MET A 92 12.65 16.88 22.67
N PRO A 93 11.91 16.14 21.83
CA PRO A 93 12.25 15.79 20.44
C PRO A 93 12.23 16.99 19.49
N PHE A 94 13.15 17.00 18.53
CA PHE A 94 13.16 18.00 17.47
C PHE A 94 11.95 17.78 16.56
N LYS A 95 11.11 18.78 16.37
CA LYS A 95 9.85 18.62 15.65
C LYS A 95 9.99 19.01 14.18
N ILE A 96 9.55 18.14 13.29
CA ILE A 96 9.34 18.42 11.86
C ILE A 96 7.85 18.26 11.52
N PHE A 97 7.38 19.08 10.59
CA PHE A 97 6.00 19.04 10.10
C PHE A 97 5.99 18.49 8.67
N ALA A 98 5.09 17.57 8.39
CA ALA A 98 4.82 17.10 7.03
C ALA A 98 4.07 18.19 6.27
N ASP A 99 4.73 18.83 5.32
CA ASP A 99 4.23 19.99 4.56
C ASP A 99 4.27 19.65 3.07
N GLU A 100 3.33 20.17 2.29
CA GLU A 100 3.26 19.95 0.84
C GLU A 100 4.53 20.39 0.12
N LYS A 101 5.21 21.43 0.60
CA LYS A 101 6.48 21.89 0.02
C LYS A 101 7.63 20.89 0.20
N ASN A 102 7.53 20.02 1.20
CA ASN A 102 8.51 18.99 1.52
C ASN A 102 8.13 17.63 0.94
N ASN A 103 6.90 17.48 0.43
CA ASN A 103 6.41 16.22 -0.12
C ASN A 103 6.82 16.06 -1.59
N ILE A 104 7.56 15.00 -1.92
CA ILE A 104 7.88 14.63 -3.29
C ILE A 104 6.58 14.27 -4.01
N LYS A 105 6.27 15.01 -5.08
CA LYS A 105 5.16 14.70 -5.97
C LYS A 105 5.58 13.65 -6.98
N ILE A 106 4.75 12.64 -7.18
CA ILE A 106 5.05 11.49 -8.03
C ILE A 106 3.96 11.37 -9.08
N GLN A 107 4.37 11.42 -10.34
CA GLN A 107 3.53 10.99 -11.45
C GLN A 107 3.92 9.56 -11.82
N ALA A 108 3.05 8.59 -11.55
CA ALA A 108 3.23 7.23 -12.04
C ALA A 108 2.30 6.94 -13.22
N ASN A 109 2.78 6.11 -14.13
CA ASN A 109 2.00 5.59 -15.24
C ASN A 109 2.29 4.09 -15.39
N VAL A 110 1.22 3.31 -15.39
CA VAL A 110 1.21 1.88 -15.63
C VAL A 110 0.79 1.62 -17.05
N SER A 111 1.54 0.75 -17.73
CA SER A 111 1.17 0.20 -19.03
C SER A 111 1.07 -1.32 -18.91
N LEU A 112 0.02 -1.87 -19.52
CA LEU A 112 -0.26 -3.30 -19.54
C LEU A 112 -0.27 -3.79 -21.00
N PRO A 113 0.89 -4.13 -21.58
CA PRO A 113 0.94 -4.77 -22.90
C PRO A 113 0.04 -6.02 -22.93
N THR A 114 -0.71 -6.17 -24.02
CA THR A 114 -1.61 -7.31 -24.18
C THR A 114 -0.90 -8.49 -24.82
N THR A 115 -1.12 -9.68 -24.29
CA THR A 115 -0.67 -10.94 -24.87
C THR A 115 -1.86 -11.63 -25.55
N PRO A 116 -1.75 -12.05 -26.82
CA PRO A 116 -2.81 -12.83 -27.46
C PRO A 116 -3.11 -14.10 -26.67
N MET A 117 -4.39 -14.41 -26.47
CA MET A 117 -4.84 -15.59 -25.75
C MET A 117 -6.03 -16.20 -26.47
N LYS A 118 -6.09 -17.54 -26.52
CA LYS A 118 -7.26 -18.20 -27.10
C LYS A 118 -8.52 -17.92 -26.29
N LYS A 119 -9.57 -17.43 -26.94
CA LYS A 119 -10.88 -17.21 -26.30
C LYS A 119 -11.66 -18.52 -26.17
N ASN A 120 -12.55 -18.61 -25.18
CA ASN A 120 -13.43 -19.77 -24.91
C ASN A 120 -12.71 -21.13 -24.76
N ASP A 121 -11.43 -21.14 -24.37
CA ASP A 121 -10.66 -22.37 -24.15
C ASP A 121 -10.34 -22.54 -22.65
N PRO A 122 -11.03 -23.45 -21.93
CA PRO A 122 -10.80 -23.67 -20.50
C PRO A 122 -9.46 -24.34 -20.19
N GLU A 123 -8.77 -24.85 -21.22
CA GLU A 123 -7.47 -25.52 -21.11
C GLU A 123 -6.30 -24.58 -21.39
N VAL A 124 -6.56 -23.27 -21.55
CA VAL A 124 -5.48 -22.26 -21.63
C VAL A 124 -4.59 -22.36 -20.41
N VAL A 125 -3.28 -22.44 -20.66
CA VAL A 125 -2.24 -22.46 -19.63
C VAL A 125 -1.64 -21.07 -19.48
N PHE A 126 -1.67 -20.55 -18.26
CA PHE A 126 -0.91 -19.36 -17.86
C PHE A 126 0.44 -19.82 -17.32
N ASP A 127 1.53 -19.36 -17.93
CA ASP A 127 2.91 -19.69 -17.53
C ASP A 127 3.65 -18.44 -17.09
N TRP A 128 4.06 -18.36 -15.83
CA TRP A 128 4.87 -17.29 -15.26
C TRP A 128 6.31 -17.71 -14.95
N SER A 129 6.81 -18.79 -15.55
CA SER A 129 8.21 -19.20 -15.44
C SER A 129 9.19 -18.15 -15.98
N GLY A 130 8.72 -17.26 -16.87
CA GLY A 130 9.48 -16.13 -17.42
C GLY A 130 9.54 -14.90 -16.51
N VAL A 131 8.86 -14.89 -15.36
CA VAL A 131 8.88 -13.77 -14.41
C VAL A 131 9.97 -14.01 -13.37
N ASN A 132 11.06 -13.24 -13.48
CA ASN A 132 12.16 -13.27 -12.50
C ASN A 132 12.45 -11.89 -11.90
N THR A 133 11.76 -10.85 -12.36
CA THR A 133 11.67 -9.55 -11.71
C THR A 133 10.23 -9.11 -11.58
N ASP A 134 9.90 -8.40 -10.50
CA ASP A 134 8.63 -7.70 -10.40
C ASP A 134 8.59 -6.50 -11.35
N MET A 135 7.41 -5.88 -11.46
CA MET A 135 7.16 -4.67 -12.25
C MET A 135 7.92 -3.43 -11.79
N PHE A 136 8.68 -3.51 -10.70
CA PHE A 136 9.62 -2.47 -10.23
C PHE A 136 11.07 -2.80 -10.54
N GLY A 137 11.35 -3.98 -11.09
CA GLY A 137 12.70 -4.44 -11.38
C GLY A 137 13.43 -5.07 -10.19
N ASN A 138 12.71 -5.45 -9.13
CA ASN A 138 13.31 -6.23 -8.04
C ASN A 138 13.25 -7.73 -8.37
N PRO A 139 14.24 -8.53 -7.95
CA PRO A 139 14.20 -9.98 -8.16
C PRO A 139 12.97 -10.62 -7.52
N VAL A 140 12.39 -11.61 -8.20
CA VAL A 140 11.27 -12.42 -7.72
C VAL A 140 11.60 -13.89 -7.92
N SER A 141 11.42 -14.69 -6.88
CA SER A 141 11.43 -16.14 -6.99
C SER A 141 10.03 -16.67 -7.28
N ALA A 142 9.92 -17.75 -8.03
CA ALA A 142 8.66 -18.47 -8.20
C ALA A 142 8.05 -18.91 -6.84
N ALA A 143 8.90 -19.19 -5.84
CA ALA A 143 8.47 -19.53 -4.49
C ALA A 143 7.85 -18.35 -3.73
N ASP A 144 8.10 -17.11 -4.16
CA ASP A 144 7.51 -15.92 -3.55
C ASP A 144 6.06 -15.71 -4.03
N ILE A 145 5.69 -16.29 -5.17
CA ILE A 145 4.34 -16.19 -5.73
C ILE A 145 3.43 -17.19 -5.01
N THR A 146 2.50 -16.65 -4.23
CA THR A 146 1.53 -17.45 -3.46
C THR A 146 0.14 -17.45 -4.08
N HIS A 147 -0.14 -16.50 -4.97
CA HIS A 147 -1.41 -16.41 -5.69
C HIS A 147 -1.17 -15.99 -7.14
N ALA A 148 -1.90 -16.64 -8.04
CA ALA A 148 -2.18 -16.12 -9.37
C ALA A 148 -3.67 -15.75 -9.39
N VAL A 149 -3.99 -14.49 -9.64
CA VAL A 149 -5.36 -13.95 -9.57
C VAL A 149 -5.80 -13.56 -10.96
N LEU A 150 -6.79 -14.29 -11.48
CA LEU A 150 -7.48 -13.93 -12.69
C LEU A 150 -8.52 -12.86 -12.37
N VAL A 151 -8.53 -11.81 -13.19
CA VAL A 151 -9.43 -10.68 -13.02
C VAL A 151 -10.12 -10.40 -14.34
N VAL A 152 -11.45 -10.44 -14.30
CA VAL A 152 -12.34 -10.07 -15.39
C VAL A 152 -12.97 -8.73 -15.05
N TRP A 153 -12.71 -7.71 -15.85
CA TRP A 153 -13.25 -6.37 -15.61
C TRP A 153 -14.67 -6.30 -16.19
N LEU A 154 -15.68 -6.18 -15.33
CA LEU A 154 -17.09 -6.43 -15.68
C LEU A 154 -17.74 -5.31 -16.50
N ASP A 155 -17.23 -4.09 -16.42
CA ASP A 155 -17.72 -2.96 -17.22
C ASP A 155 -17.07 -2.91 -18.61
N THR A 156 -17.47 -1.94 -19.43
CA THR A 156 -16.83 -1.64 -20.72
C THR A 156 -15.50 -0.89 -20.53
N TYR A 157 -14.67 -1.33 -19.59
CA TYR A 157 -13.31 -0.83 -19.51
C TYR A 157 -12.52 -1.34 -20.72
N SER A 158 -11.56 -0.57 -21.20
CA SER A 158 -10.45 -1.06 -22.00
C SER A 158 -9.27 -1.39 -21.08
N ILE A 159 -8.27 -2.13 -21.59
CA ILE A 159 -7.04 -2.39 -20.82
C ILE A 159 -6.32 -1.08 -20.49
N GLU A 160 -6.39 -0.08 -21.36
CA GLU A 160 -5.84 1.25 -21.11
C GLU A 160 -6.58 1.96 -19.97
N GLN A 161 -7.90 1.83 -19.89
CA GLN A 161 -8.68 2.39 -18.77
C GLN A 161 -8.38 1.67 -17.46
N VAL A 162 -8.19 0.35 -17.48
CA VAL A 162 -7.73 -0.41 -16.31
C VAL A 162 -6.35 0.08 -15.86
N ALA A 163 -5.39 0.18 -16.78
CA ALA A 163 -4.04 0.66 -16.48
C ALA A 163 -4.04 2.11 -15.96
N GLN A 164 -4.87 2.98 -16.52
CA GLN A 164 -5.05 4.35 -16.03
C GLN A 164 -5.67 4.37 -14.63
N GLY A 165 -6.72 3.57 -14.39
CA GLY A 165 -7.38 3.49 -13.09
C GLY A 165 -6.43 3.03 -11.99
N ILE A 166 -5.58 2.05 -12.29
CA ILE A 166 -4.46 1.63 -11.43
C ILE A 166 -3.50 2.79 -11.15
N SER A 167 -3.08 3.50 -12.20
CA SER A 167 -2.14 4.64 -12.12
C SER A 167 -2.68 5.82 -11.33
N THR A 168 -3.98 5.87 -11.08
CA THR A 168 -4.63 6.93 -10.31
C THR A 168 -5.24 6.44 -9.00
N ASP A 169 -5.07 5.16 -8.64
CA ASP A 169 -5.70 4.55 -7.46
C ASP A 169 -7.23 4.73 -7.46
N SER A 170 -7.86 4.45 -8.62
CA SER A 170 -9.29 4.70 -8.84
C SER A 170 -10.17 3.70 -8.06
N PRO A 171 -11.09 4.17 -7.21
CA PRO A 171 -12.01 3.28 -6.47
C PRO A 171 -13.03 2.58 -7.39
N GLU A 172 -13.27 3.08 -8.61
CA GLU A 172 -14.27 2.51 -9.53
C GLU A 172 -13.90 1.10 -10.02
N LEU A 173 -12.60 0.78 -10.08
CA LEU A 173 -12.14 -0.56 -10.42
C LEU A 173 -12.50 -1.60 -9.34
N GLU A 174 -12.70 -1.17 -8.09
CA GLU A 174 -12.98 -2.09 -6.97
C GLU A 174 -14.33 -2.80 -7.10
N GLY A 175 -15.36 -2.06 -7.53
CA GLY A 175 -16.74 -2.55 -7.64
C GLY A 175 -17.00 -3.40 -8.89
N ASN A 176 -16.13 -3.32 -9.89
CA ASN A 176 -16.45 -3.71 -11.27
C ASN A 176 -15.51 -4.78 -11.81
N ALA A 177 -15.22 -5.80 -11.00
CA ALA A 177 -14.47 -6.96 -11.46
C ALA A 177 -14.85 -8.26 -10.76
N LEU A 178 -14.73 -9.35 -11.51
CA LEU A 178 -14.86 -10.71 -11.03
C LEU A 178 -13.47 -11.34 -10.92
N ILE A 179 -13.25 -12.05 -9.82
CA ILE A 179 -11.96 -12.64 -9.51
C ILE A 179 -12.05 -14.14 -9.33
N ALA A 180 -11.03 -14.82 -9.83
CA ALA A 180 -10.75 -16.21 -9.50
C ALA A 180 -9.28 -16.33 -9.17
N ALA A 181 -8.92 -17.26 -8.30
CA ALA A 181 -7.55 -17.42 -7.84
C ALA A 181 -7.07 -18.85 -7.95
N TYR A 182 -5.79 -18.99 -8.26
CA TYR A 182 -5.04 -20.21 -8.13
C TYR A 182 -3.96 -20.02 -7.07
N HIS A 183 -3.76 -21.05 -6.24
CA HIS A 183 -2.74 -21.08 -5.20
C HIS A 183 -1.61 -22.03 -5.64
N PRO A 184 -0.49 -21.51 -6.17
CA PRO A 184 0.63 -22.35 -6.58
C PRO A 184 1.15 -23.18 -5.40
N THR A 185 1.39 -24.47 -5.64
CA THR A 185 2.05 -25.35 -4.67
C THR A 185 3.48 -25.63 -5.10
N ALA A 186 4.40 -25.75 -4.15
CA ALA A 186 5.79 -26.18 -4.38
C ALA A 186 6.55 -25.41 -5.48
N GLY A 187 6.32 -24.10 -5.62
CA GLY A 187 6.99 -23.27 -6.63
C GLY A 187 6.48 -23.49 -8.06
N ALA A 188 5.25 -24.00 -8.22
CA ALA A 188 4.60 -24.09 -9.52
C ALA A 188 4.61 -22.74 -10.25
N THR A 189 4.98 -22.77 -11.53
CA THR A 189 5.08 -21.59 -12.40
C THR A 189 4.00 -21.53 -13.47
N SER A 190 3.02 -22.43 -13.42
CA SER A 190 1.93 -22.42 -14.39
C SER A 190 0.65 -23.01 -13.83
N ALA A 191 -0.48 -22.62 -14.41
CA ALA A 191 -1.79 -23.18 -14.10
C ALA A 191 -2.71 -23.12 -15.33
N LYS A 192 -3.62 -24.08 -15.42
CA LYS A 192 -4.71 -24.03 -16.40
C LYS A 192 -5.79 -23.08 -15.91
N LEU A 193 -6.52 -22.46 -16.84
CA LEU A 193 -7.67 -21.62 -16.52
C LEU A 193 -8.71 -22.38 -15.67
N SER A 194 -8.97 -23.65 -15.98
CA SER A 194 -9.85 -24.53 -15.19
C SER A 194 -9.39 -24.81 -13.75
N SER A 195 -8.17 -24.43 -13.38
CA SER A 195 -7.64 -24.58 -12.02
C SER A 195 -7.90 -23.36 -11.12
N PHE A 196 -8.43 -22.27 -11.67
CA PHE A 196 -8.77 -21.08 -10.89
C PHE A 196 -10.13 -21.27 -10.21
N LEU A 197 -10.19 -20.94 -8.92
CA LEU A 197 -11.37 -21.10 -8.07
C LEU A 197 -11.93 -19.73 -7.68
N LEU A 198 -13.24 -19.63 -7.49
CA LEU A 198 -13.83 -18.44 -6.89
C LEU A 198 -13.40 -18.31 -5.41
N PRO A 199 -13.37 -17.09 -4.85
CA PRO A 199 -13.21 -16.91 -3.41
C PRO A 199 -14.24 -17.76 -2.66
N GLY A 200 -13.79 -18.61 -1.73
CA GLY A 200 -14.65 -19.60 -1.07
C GLY A 200 -14.52 -21.04 -1.59
N GLN A 201 -13.59 -21.30 -2.52
CA GLN A 201 -13.18 -22.63 -3.02
C GLN A 201 -14.16 -23.33 -3.97
N GLU A 202 -15.24 -22.67 -4.41
CA GLU A 202 -16.09 -23.23 -5.45
C GLU A 202 -15.39 -23.17 -6.82
N PRO A 203 -15.32 -24.30 -7.57
CA PRO A 203 -14.87 -24.28 -8.95
C PRO A 203 -15.72 -23.31 -9.76
N LEU A 204 -15.08 -22.47 -10.58
CA LEU A 204 -15.80 -21.63 -11.51
C LEU A 204 -16.50 -22.53 -12.55
N PRO A 205 -17.84 -22.58 -12.61
CA PRO A 205 -18.54 -23.46 -13.55
C PRO A 205 -18.09 -23.16 -14.99
N LEU A 206 -17.88 -24.21 -15.79
CA LEU A 206 -17.25 -24.11 -17.12
C LEU A 206 -18.05 -23.22 -18.09
N ASP A 207 -19.36 -23.20 -17.93
CA ASP A 207 -20.31 -22.36 -18.67
C ASP A 207 -20.17 -20.88 -18.26
N GLN A 208 -20.00 -20.59 -16.98
CA GLN A 208 -19.71 -19.24 -16.50
C GLN A 208 -18.31 -18.79 -16.93
N LEU A 209 -17.30 -19.66 -16.85
CA LEU A 209 -15.94 -19.38 -17.29
C LEU A 209 -15.90 -18.91 -18.74
N SER A 210 -16.64 -19.60 -19.63
CA SER A 210 -16.74 -19.25 -21.04
C SER A 210 -17.34 -17.85 -21.25
N SER A 211 -18.31 -17.44 -20.42
CA SER A 211 -18.90 -16.09 -20.50
C SER A 211 -17.94 -14.96 -20.13
N TYR A 212 -16.85 -15.27 -19.41
CA TYR A 212 -15.86 -14.29 -18.98
C TYR A 212 -14.63 -14.18 -19.91
N ILE A 213 -14.41 -15.17 -20.77
CA ILE A 213 -13.27 -15.24 -21.70
C ILE A 213 -13.70 -15.21 -23.17
N ASP A 214 -14.88 -14.65 -23.45
CA ASP A 214 -15.48 -14.58 -24.78
C ASP A 214 -14.90 -13.44 -25.65
N GLY A 215 -14.14 -12.54 -25.05
CA GLY A 215 -13.53 -11.36 -25.66
C GLY A 215 -14.34 -10.07 -25.50
N SER A 216 -15.49 -10.10 -24.84
CA SER A 216 -16.32 -8.92 -24.58
C SER A 216 -15.82 -8.08 -23.40
N LYS A 217 -14.97 -8.66 -22.53
CA LYS A 217 -14.43 -8.04 -21.32
C LYS A 217 -12.91 -8.09 -21.27
N PRO A 218 -12.25 -7.06 -20.71
CA PRO A 218 -10.82 -7.12 -20.47
C PRO A 218 -10.51 -8.18 -19.41
N LEU A 219 -9.42 -8.90 -19.65
CA LEU A 219 -8.92 -9.95 -18.77
C LEU A 219 -7.48 -9.66 -18.38
N THR A 220 -7.18 -9.77 -17.10
CA THR A 220 -5.81 -9.67 -16.57
C THR A 220 -5.48 -10.82 -15.63
N LEU A 221 -4.22 -11.23 -15.58
CA LEU A 221 -3.69 -12.13 -14.55
C LEU A 221 -2.69 -11.35 -13.67
N MET A 222 -2.89 -11.39 -12.36
CA MET A 222 -1.99 -10.76 -11.37
C MET A 222 -1.25 -11.84 -10.59
N LEU A 223 0.08 -11.75 -10.53
CA LEU A 223 0.90 -12.58 -9.65
C LEU A 223 1.09 -11.85 -8.33
N GLN A 224 0.92 -12.52 -7.20
CA GLN A 224 1.02 -11.90 -5.88
C GLN A 224 1.89 -12.71 -4.94
N SER A 225 2.66 -12.01 -4.11
CA SER A 225 3.33 -12.63 -2.97
C SER A 225 2.51 -12.51 -1.69
N ASN A 226 2.68 -13.48 -0.80
CA ASN A 226 1.94 -13.68 0.45
C ASN A 226 1.40 -12.37 1.09
N PRO A 227 0.09 -12.05 0.97
CA PRO A 227 -0.53 -11.22 1.98
C PRO A 227 -0.59 -12.09 3.23
N GLU A 228 -0.07 -11.63 4.37
CA GLU A 228 -0.24 -12.36 5.62
C GLU A 228 -1.73 -12.67 5.84
N VAL A 229 -2.14 -13.90 5.54
CA VAL A 229 -3.51 -14.38 5.71
C VAL A 229 -3.70 -14.62 7.20
N THR A 230 -3.90 -13.54 7.94
CA THR A 230 -4.13 -13.60 9.39
C THR A 230 -5.60 -13.85 9.75
N SER A 231 -6.52 -13.90 8.77
CA SER A 231 -7.97 -13.92 9.06
C SER A 231 -8.86 -14.82 8.18
N GLY A 232 -8.31 -15.70 7.34
CA GLY A 232 -9.13 -16.57 6.49
C GLY A 232 -9.81 -15.87 5.30
N ASP A 233 -9.73 -14.54 5.21
CA ASP A 233 -10.13 -13.77 4.04
C ASP A 233 -8.95 -13.59 3.07
N PRO A 234 -9.02 -14.13 1.85
CA PRO A 234 -7.99 -13.92 0.85
C PRO A 234 -7.93 -12.44 0.44
N LYS A 235 -6.79 -11.81 0.65
CA LYS A 235 -6.54 -10.40 0.31
C LYS A 235 -5.96 -10.28 -1.11
N PHE A 236 -6.85 -10.25 -2.11
CA PHE A 236 -6.46 -10.01 -3.51
C PHE A 236 -6.11 -8.54 -3.78
N GLY A 237 -5.32 -8.28 -4.81
CA GLY A 237 -4.76 -6.94 -5.09
C GLY A 237 -3.59 -6.49 -4.21
N TYR A 238 -3.22 -7.21 -3.14
CA TYR A 238 -2.06 -6.85 -2.32
C TYR A 238 -0.77 -7.48 -2.84
N SER A 239 0.37 -6.81 -2.64
CA SER A 239 1.71 -7.35 -2.92
C SER A 239 1.86 -7.95 -4.34
N VAL A 240 1.24 -7.31 -5.32
CA VAL A 240 1.29 -7.71 -6.73
C VAL A 240 2.73 -7.62 -7.24
N LYS A 241 3.22 -8.66 -7.91
CA LYS A 241 4.55 -8.70 -8.50
C LYS A 241 4.53 -8.38 -9.99
N MET A 242 3.49 -8.83 -10.67
CA MET A 242 3.38 -8.66 -12.12
C MET A 242 1.91 -8.75 -12.52
N ILE A 243 1.56 -8.07 -13.61
CA ILE A 243 0.25 -8.16 -14.24
C ILE A 243 0.43 -8.41 -15.71
N GLN A 244 -0.40 -9.28 -16.27
CA GLN A 244 -0.48 -9.50 -17.70
C GLN A 244 -1.91 -9.24 -18.15
N ALA A 245 -2.08 -8.37 -19.15
CA ALA A 245 -3.34 -8.20 -19.86
C ALA A 245 -3.42 -9.16 -21.04
N PHE A 246 -4.62 -9.61 -21.39
CA PHE A 246 -4.81 -10.52 -22.53
C PHE A 246 -5.70 -9.92 -23.61
N ALA A 247 -5.33 -10.16 -24.86
CA ALA A 247 -6.18 -9.93 -26.03
C ALA A 247 -6.79 -11.27 -26.44
N LEU A 248 -8.08 -11.45 -26.18
CA LEU A 248 -8.83 -12.67 -26.45
C LEU A 248 -9.14 -12.80 -27.94
N ASP A 249 -8.64 -13.86 -28.58
CA ASP A 249 -8.76 -14.13 -30.02
C ASP A 249 -9.04 -15.62 -30.28
N ASP A 250 -9.78 -15.95 -31.35
CA ASP A 250 -10.02 -17.34 -31.77
C ASP A 250 -8.73 -18.04 -32.22
N ALA A 251 -7.80 -17.29 -32.80
CA ALA A 251 -6.50 -17.78 -33.26
C ALA A 251 -5.40 -17.64 -32.19
N GLY A 252 -5.73 -17.16 -30.98
CA GLY A 252 -4.79 -17.02 -29.89
C GLY A 252 -4.20 -18.37 -29.44
N PRO A 253 -3.03 -18.37 -28.80
CA PRO A 253 -2.41 -19.60 -28.28
C PRO A 253 -3.16 -20.10 -27.03
N SER A 254 -3.18 -21.43 -26.85
CA SER A 254 -3.66 -22.10 -25.63
C SER A 254 -2.59 -22.12 -24.52
N THR A 255 -1.45 -21.47 -24.71
CA THR A 255 -0.44 -21.25 -23.67
C THR A 255 0.05 -19.82 -23.79
N VAL A 256 -0.08 -19.07 -22.70
CA VAL A 256 0.29 -17.66 -22.63
C VAL A 256 1.34 -17.47 -21.55
N MET A 257 2.39 -16.71 -21.89
CA MET A 257 3.53 -16.50 -21.00
C MET A 257 3.48 -15.11 -20.39
N LEU A 258 3.68 -15.05 -19.08
CA LEU A 258 3.99 -13.85 -18.34
C LEU A 258 5.51 -13.68 -18.29
N THR A 259 5.95 -12.45 -18.47
CA THR A 259 7.37 -12.08 -18.52
C THR A 259 7.60 -10.83 -17.70
N ASN A 260 8.86 -10.44 -17.54
CA ASN A 260 9.22 -9.16 -16.93
C ASN A 260 8.66 -7.94 -17.68
N ALA A 261 8.21 -8.10 -18.94
CA ALA A 261 7.64 -7.03 -19.76
C ALA A 261 6.10 -6.97 -19.69
N SER A 262 5.46 -7.84 -18.91
CA SER A 262 3.99 -7.92 -18.82
C SER A 262 3.37 -6.67 -18.18
N THR A 263 4.11 -5.97 -17.32
CA THR A 263 3.74 -4.67 -16.76
C THR A 263 4.92 -3.72 -16.88
N VAL A 264 4.66 -2.49 -17.30
CA VAL A 264 5.65 -1.42 -17.29
C VAL A 264 5.16 -0.32 -16.37
N ILE A 265 5.99 0.03 -15.38
CA ILE A 265 5.75 1.17 -14.50
C ILE A 265 6.81 2.23 -14.79
N THR A 266 6.33 3.43 -15.05
CA THR A 266 7.17 4.63 -15.07
C THR A 266 6.74 5.52 -13.93
N ALA A 267 7.70 6.06 -13.17
CA ALA A 267 7.44 7.03 -12.13
C ALA A 267 8.40 8.20 -12.31
N THR A 268 7.85 9.40 -12.34
CA THR A 268 8.62 10.65 -12.44
C THR A 268 8.42 11.43 -11.14
N PRO A 269 9.41 11.41 -10.22
CA PRO A 269 9.37 12.24 -9.04
C PRO A 269 9.72 13.70 -9.38
N ASP A 270 9.00 14.65 -8.81
CA ASP A 270 9.39 16.06 -8.83
C ASP A 270 10.38 16.34 -7.69
N LEU A 271 11.66 16.11 -7.98
CA LEU A 271 12.77 16.41 -7.07
C LEU A 271 13.28 17.86 -7.21
N ALA A 272 12.85 18.59 -8.24
CA ALA A 272 13.34 19.93 -8.51
C ALA A 272 12.63 21.00 -7.67
N THR A 273 11.36 20.76 -7.31
CA THR A 273 10.55 21.70 -6.53
C THR A 273 10.47 21.35 -5.05
N VAL A 274 10.81 20.12 -4.67
CA VAL A 274 10.75 19.67 -3.27
C VAL A 274 11.79 20.39 -2.41
N GLN A 275 11.36 20.87 -1.24
CA GLN A 275 12.25 21.46 -0.25
C GLN A 275 12.76 20.38 0.70
N ASP A 276 14.05 20.44 1.04
CA ASP A 276 14.65 19.58 2.05
C ASP A 276 13.99 19.79 3.42
N THR A 277 13.67 18.68 4.10
CA THR A 277 13.32 18.74 5.53
C THR A 277 14.60 18.76 6.34
N LEU A 278 14.83 19.87 7.04
CA LEU A 278 16.04 20.07 7.83
C LEU A 278 15.94 19.39 9.20
N VAL A 279 17.00 18.68 9.60
CA VAL A 279 17.11 17.95 10.88
C VAL A 279 18.46 18.17 11.56
N PRO A 280 18.55 18.13 12.91
CA PRO A 280 19.82 18.21 13.60
C PRO A 280 20.71 17.02 13.28
N ALA A 281 22.01 17.27 13.08
CA ALA A 281 22.95 16.21 12.77
C ALA A 281 23.04 15.16 13.88
N GLY A 282 23.10 13.88 13.50
CA GLY A 282 23.28 12.74 14.39
C GLY A 282 22.22 12.60 15.48
N THR A 283 21.03 13.19 15.27
CA THR A 283 19.92 13.13 16.23
C THR A 283 18.83 12.23 15.68
N ASN A 284 18.48 11.20 16.44
CA ASN A 284 17.39 10.29 16.13
C ASN A 284 16.06 10.70 16.77
N ASN A 285 16.09 11.51 17.84
CA ASN A 285 14.92 11.98 18.57
C ASN A 285 14.18 13.10 17.82
N ILE A 286 13.60 12.73 16.67
CA ILE A 286 12.86 13.60 15.77
C ILE A 286 11.38 13.23 15.83
N SER A 287 10.52 14.20 16.12
CA SER A 287 9.07 14.04 16.07
C SER A 287 8.55 14.53 14.73
N VAL A 288 7.88 13.64 13.99
CA VAL A 288 7.24 13.93 12.70
C VAL A 288 5.76 14.16 12.96
N ASP A 289 5.22 15.33 12.59
CA ASP A 289 3.81 15.68 12.75
C ASP A 289 3.15 15.90 11.38
N TRP A 290 2.07 15.18 11.09
CA TRP A 290 1.27 15.32 9.86
C TRP A 290 -0.16 15.77 10.14
N GLY A 291 -0.51 16.12 11.38
CA GLY A 291 -1.90 16.32 11.80
C GLY A 291 -2.59 17.59 11.32
N SER A 292 -1.88 18.53 10.71
CA SER A 292 -2.48 19.84 10.40
C SER A 292 -1.97 20.54 9.14
N THR A 293 -0.91 20.04 8.49
CA THR A 293 -0.15 20.82 7.51
C THR A 293 -0.19 20.28 6.08
N ILE A 294 -0.61 19.03 5.88
CA ILE A 294 -0.66 18.40 4.56
C ILE A 294 -2.11 18.14 4.15
N ALA A 295 -2.52 18.68 3.00
CA ALA A 295 -3.87 18.51 2.47
C ALA A 295 -3.94 17.41 1.40
N THR A 296 -2.86 17.22 0.64
CA THR A 296 -2.79 16.28 -0.48
C THR A 296 -1.67 15.25 -0.31
N ARG A 297 -1.93 14.01 -0.73
CA ARG A 297 -0.87 12.98 -0.82
C ARG A 297 0.08 13.25 -1.99
N GLY A 298 1.31 12.74 -1.87
CA GLY A 298 2.38 12.92 -2.87
C GLY A 298 2.13 12.17 -4.18
N TYR A 299 1.18 11.24 -4.19
CA TYR A 299 0.79 10.41 -5.33
C TYR A 299 -0.71 10.57 -5.64
N GLY A 300 -1.06 10.52 -6.94
CA GLY A 300 -2.45 10.61 -7.39
C GLY A 300 -2.96 12.04 -7.24
N THR A 301 -2.93 12.78 -8.35
CA THR A 301 -3.19 14.23 -8.39
C THR A 301 -4.43 14.64 -7.59
N ASN A 302 -4.25 15.54 -6.61
CA ASN A 302 -5.29 16.19 -5.81
C ASN A 302 -6.12 15.29 -4.89
N LEU A 303 -5.64 14.09 -4.60
CA LEU A 303 -6.33 13.21 -3.66
C LEU A 303 -6.03 13.65 -2.20
N PRO A 304 -7.04 13.70 -1.30
CA PRO A 304 -6.84 14.13 0.07
C PRO A 304 -5.79 13.30 0.80
N PHE A 305 -5.03 13.93 1.68
CA PHE A 305 -4.10 13.23 2.57
C PHE A 305 -4.88 12.44 3.63
N PRO A 306 -4.76 11.11 3.66
CA PRO A 306 -5.53 10.26 4.59
C PRO A 306 -4.87 10.20 5.98
N ASN A 307 -5.02 11.25 6.78
CA ASN A 307 -4.41 11.39 8.11
C ASN A 307 -4.52 10.14 9.01
N ASN A 308 -5.68 9.48 8.99
CA ASN A 308 -5.97 8.31 9.83
C ASN A 308 -5.52 6.97 9.23
N GLY A 309 -4.96 6.97 8.02
CA GLY A 309 -4.49 5.74 7.38
C GLY A 309 -2.98 5.51 7.51
N ILE A 310 -2.24 6.48 8.08
CA ILE A 310 -0.81 6.33 8.31
C ILE A 310 -0.64 5.32 9.44
N SER A 311 -0.01 4.21 9.11
CA SER A 311 0.22 3.12 10.04
C SER A 311 1.66 2.61 10.01
N GLU A 312 2.52 3.24 9.22
CA GLU A 312 3.94 2.91 9.12
C GLU A 312 4.76 4.16 8.79
N ILE A 313 5.97 4.21 9.32
CA ILE A 313 6.98 5.20 8.99
C ILE A 313 8.26 4.49 8.59
N ALA A 314 8.96 5.04 7.60
CA ALA A 314 10.24 4.51 7.19
C ALA A 314 11.26 5.62 6.95
N ILE A 315 12.53 5.29 7.20
CA ILE A 315 13.68 6.10 6.83
C ILE A 315 14.60 5.23 5.99
N ALA A 316 14.92 5.70 4.79
CA ALA A 316 15.82 5.00 3.88
C ALA A 316 17.07 5.85 3.65
N ARG A 317 18.23 5.19 3.67
CA ARG A 317 19.53 5.78 3.34
C ARG A 317 20.02 5.22 2.00
N TYR A 318 20.41 6.09 1.10
CA TYR A 318 20.92 5.75 -0.23
C TYR A 318 22.32 6.31 -0.42
N GLY A 319 23.13 5.65 -1.25
CA GLY A 319 24.42 6.21 -1.68
C GLY A 319 24.24 7.58 -2.35
N GLY A 320 25.20 8.48 -2.15
CA GLY A 320 25.19 9.81 -2.76
C GLY A 320 25.24 9.82 -4.29
N ASP A 321 25.66 8.71 -4.90
CA ASP A 321 25.74 8.49 -6.35
C ASP A 321 24.44 7.91 -6.95
N VAL A 322 23.47 7.52 -6.12
CA VAL A 322 22.18 6.99 -6.58
C VAL A 322 21.35 8.11 -7.21
N ASP A 323 21.00 7.94 -8.48
CA ASP A 323 20.05 8.82 -9.16
C ASP A 323 18.61 8.42 -8.80
N LEU A 324 18.06 9.09 -7.78
CA LEU A 324 16.68 8.86 -7.34
C LEU A 324 15.64 9.22 -8.42
N SER A 325 15.98 10.04 -9.41
CA SER A 325 15.03 10.40 -10.48
C SER A 325 14.75 9.22 -11.42
N THR A 326 15.72 8.33 -11.61
CA THR A 326 15.60 7.15 -12.48
C THR A 326 15.34 5.86 -11.72
N GLN A 327 15.68 5.80 -10.43
CA GLN A 327 15.50 4.63 -9.58
C GLN A 327 14.30 4.75 -8.62
N PHE A 328 13.41 5.72 -8.82
CA PHE A 328 12.33 6.02 -7.88
C PHE A 328 11.33 4.88 -7.68
N THR A 329 11.14 4.02 -8.69
CA THR A 329 10.33 2.79 -8.54
C THR A 329 10.98 1.78 -7.59
N ARG A 330 12.27 1.93 -7.28
CA ARG A 330 13.08 0.98 -6.51
C ARG A 330 13.57 1.51 -5.18
N LEU A 331 12.92 2.55 -4.63
CA LEU A 331 13.29 3.16 -3.33
C LEU A 331 13.46 2.16 -2.18
N GLU A 332 12.85 1.00 -2.30
CA GLU A 332 12.80 -0.05 -1.28
C GLU A 332 13.89 -1.11 -1.47
N GLY A 333 14.35 -1.31 -2.71
CA GLY A 333 15.25 -2.40 -3.10
C GLY A 333 16.71 -1.99 -3.30
N ILE A 334 17.00 -0.69 -3.25
CA ILE A 334 18.34 -0.11 -3.40
C ILE A 334 18.90 0.67 -2.19
N PRO A 335 18.20 0.88 -1.05
CA PRO A 335 18.84 1.56 0.07
C PRO A 335 20.04 0.78 0.60
N LEU A 336 20.98 1.49 1.21
CA LEU A 336 22.02 0.94 2.07
C LEU A 336 21.45 0.52 3.43
N ASP A 337 20.45 1.26 3.92
CA ASP A 337 19.69 0.96 5.14
C ASP A 337 18.23 1.38 4.97
N LEU A 338 17.33 0.62 5.60
CA LEU A 338 15.90 0.90 5.62
C LEU A 338 15.36 0.62 7.02
N TRP A 339 15.09 1.67 7.78
CA TRP A 339 14.50 1.59 9.12
C TRP A 339 12.99 1.75 9.02
N ARG A 340 12.22 0.81 9.58
CA ARG A 340 10.74 0.85 9.60
C ARG A 340 10.19 0.73 11.00
N GLY A 341 9.09 1.43 11.25
CA GLY A 341 8.32 1.35 12.49
C GLY A 341 6.82 1.38 12.24
N THR A 342 6.07 0.66 13.05
CA THR A 342 4.60 0.65 13.01
C THR A 342 4.04 1.84 13.78
N ILE A 343 3.03 2.51 13.20
CA ILE A 343 2.26 3.56 13.86
C ILE A 343 0.89 2.99 14.22
N TYR A 344 0.56 2.97 15.51
CA TYR A 344 -0.70 2.40 15.97
C TYR A 344 -1.89 3.36 15.82
N ALA A 345 -1.66 4.66 16.03
CA ALA A 345 -2.65 5.72 15.88
C ALA A 345 -1.98 7.09 15.99
N GLY A 346 -2.68 8.12 15.52
CA GLY A 346 -2.36 9.51 15.78
C GLY A 346 -1.93 10.27 14.53
N SER A 347 -1.45 11.49 14.77
CA SER A 347 -1.04 12.42 13.73
C SER A 347 0.40 12.86 13.87
N SER A 348 1.16 12.16 14.71
CA SER A 348 2.57 12.41 14.92
C SER A 348 3.28 11.15 15.40
N TYR A 349 4.57 11.02 15.10
CA TYR A 349 5.40 9.91 15.56
C TYR A 349 6.80 10.40 15.89
N THR A 350 7.33 9.98 17.05
CA THR A 350 8.71 10.28 17.44
C THR A 350 9.61 9.12 17.07
N LEU A 351 10.51 9.38 16.12
CA LEU A 351 11.57 8.46 15.73
C LEU A 351 12.37 8.09 16.98
N ASN A 352 12.35 6.81 17.33
CA ASN A 352 13.13 6.27 18.43
C ASN A 352 13.69 4.90 18.03
N ASP A 353 14.92 4.62 18.46
CA ASP A 353 15.65 3.40 18.08
C ASP A 353 15.00 2.11 18.57
N ALA A 354 14.15 2.19 19.60
CA ALA A 354 13.51 1.03 20.19
C ALA A 354 12.37 0.48 19.30
N GLU A 355 11.80 1.32 18.43
CA GLU A 355 10.64 0.99 17.62
C GLU A 355 10.97 0.88 16.12
N LEU A 356 12.10 1.46 15.67
CA LEU A 356 12.57 1.33 14.31
C LEU A 356 13.45 0.08 14.12
N THR A 357 13.07 -0.78 13.20
CA THR A 357 13.84 -1.97 12.81
C THR A 357 14.50 -1.74 11.44
N ASN A 358 15.81 -1.95 11.36
CA ASN A 358 16.52 -1.94 10.08
C ASN A 358 16.30 -3.26 9.32
N GLU A 359 15.60 -3.20 8.20
CA GLU A 359 15.26 -4.38 7.39
C GLU A 359 16.45 -4.91 6.58
N ILE A 360 17.42 -4.05 6.24
CA ILE A 360 18.60 -4.41 5.43
C ILE A 360 19.73 -4.92 6.31
N ASN A 361 20.00 -4.20 7.41
CA ASN A 361 21.03 -4.54 8.38
C ASN A 361 20.41 -4.75 9.77
N PRO A 362 19.77 -5.91 10.04
CA PRO A 362 19.10 -6.17 11.31
C PRO A 362 19.99 -5.90 12.53
N GLY A 363 19.45 -5.15 13.49
CA GLY A 363 20.16 -4.78 14.72
C GLY A 363 20.97 -3.48 14.64
N VAL A 364 21.04 -2.82 13.48
CA VAL A 364 21.64 -1.48 13.35
C VAL A 364 20.57 -0.41 13.64
N PRO A 365 20.65 0.33 14.75
CA PRO A 365 19.67 1.38 15.08
C PRO A 365 19.82 2.60 14.17
N PHE A 366 18.78 3.43 14.09
CA PHE A 366 18.83 4.69 13.35
C PHE A 366 19.43 5.80 14.21
N SER A 367 20.70 6.16 13.99
CA SER A 367 21.38 7.19 14.80
C SER A 367 21.17 8.64 14.33
N GLY A 368 20.22 8.89 13.43
CA GLY A 368 20.04 10.21 12.80
C GLY A 368 20.85 10.40 11.52
N VAL A 369 20.71 11.56 10.89
CA VAL A 369 21.45 11.91 9.66
C VAL A 369 22.81 12.51 10.03
N PRO A 370 23.95 11.95 9.61
CA PRO A 370 25.27 12.47 9.95
C PRO A 370 25.53 13.87 9.38
N ALA A 371 26.30 14.68 10.12
CA ALA A 371 26.75 15.98 9.65
C ALA A 371 27.58 15.84 8.36
N GLY A 372 27.26 16.63 7.34
CA GLY A 372 28.00 16.61 6.06
C GLY A 372 27.91 15.29 5.29
N SER A 373 26.91 14.45 5.60
CA SER A 373 26.66 13.22 4.85
C SER A 373 26.52 13.50 3.35
N THR A 374 27.19 12.69 2.54
CA THR A 374 26.98 12.65 1.08
C THR A 374 25.85 11.70 0.69
N ASP A 375 25.44 10.80 1.60
CA ASP A 375 24.31 9.90 1.40
C ASP A 375 23.00 10.68 1.38
N GLN A 376 22.03 10.18 0.62
CA GLN A 376 20.68 10.73 0.54
C GLN A 376 19.79 10.01 1.55
N TYR A 377 18.98 10.77 2.30
CA TYR A 377 18.04 10.22 3.27
C TYR A 377 16.62 10.60 2.88
N LEU A 378 15.71 9.63 2.84
CA LEU A 378 14.29 9.87 2.63
C LEU A 378 13.51 9.42 3.87
N LEU A 379 12.56 10.25 4.30
CA LEU A 379 11.53 9.88 5.25
C LEU A 379 10.22 9.63 4.52
N MET A 380 9.56 8.53 4.85
CA MET A 380 8.33 8.08 4.21
C MET A 380 7.24 7.85 5.27
N LEU A 381 6.05 8.40 5.04
CA LEU A 381 4.85 8.03 5.80
C LEU A 381 3.98 7.14 4.90
N LEU A 382 3.68 5.94 5.40
CA LEU A 382 3.06 4.89 4.63
C LEU A 382 1.82 4.36 5.34
N CYS A 383 0.99 3.68 4.55
CA CYS A 383 0.04 2.74 5.10
C CYS A 383 0.64 1.33 5.04
N ALA A 384 0.46 0.58 6.11
CA ALA A 384 1.06 -0.74 6.27
C ALA A 384 0.56 -1.69 5.19
N LYS A 385 1.46 -2.56 4.72
CA LYS A 385 1.23 -3.51 3.63
C LYS A 385 0.04 -4.44 3.84
N ASN A 386 -0.29 -4.73 5.09
CA ASN A 386 -1.40 -5.60 5.46
C ASN A 386 -2.73 -4.84 5.67
N ILE A 387 -2.71 -3.50 5.61
CA ILE A 387 -3.87 -2.62 5.74
C ILE A 387 -4.24 -2.06 4.36
N CYS A 388 -3.31 -1.36 3.69
CA CYS A 388 -3.58 -0.73 2.41
C CYS A 388 -3.16 -1.57 1.20
N ARG A 389 -4.00 -1.52 0.16
CA ARG A 389 -3.78 -2.22 -1.13
C ARG A 389 -2.69 -1.58 -1.96
N ASN A 390 -2.65 -0.24 -1.95
CA ASN A 390 -1.59 0.56 -2.54
C ASN A 390 -0.69 1.08 -1.42
N PRO A 391 0.45 0.44 -1.17
CA PRO A 391 1.34 0.82 -0.08
C PRO A 391 2.32 1.92 -0.52
N THR A 392 2.11 2.56 -1.68
CA THR A 392 2.89 3.75 -2.10
C THR A 392 2.88 4.78 -0.97
N PRO A 393 4.06 5.32 -0.57
CA PRO A 393 4.10 6.32 0.48
C PRO A 393 3.19 7.50 0.15
N TRP A 394 2.41 7.95 1.13
CA TRP A 394 1.55 9.11 0.97
C TRP A 394 2.30 10.42 1.17
N TYR A 395 3.42 10.35 1.90
CA TYR A 395 4.37 11.43 2.08
C TYR A 395 5.79 10.89 1.91
N ILE A 396 6.61 11.57 1.12
CA ILE A 396 8.05 11.31 1.02
C ILE A 396 8.77 12.65 1.07
N THR A 397 9.74 12.81 1.97
CA THR A 397 10.59 14.02 2.01
C THR A 397 12.06 13.64 2.06
N PRO A 398 12.94 14.41 1.37
CA PRO A 398 14.36 14.35 1.66
C PRO A 398 14.64 14.91 3.05
N LEU A 399 15.53 14.25 3.79
CA LEU A 399 16.08 14.73 5.05
C LEU A 399 17.49 15.26 4.82
N LYS A 400 17.78 16.44 5.36
CA LYS A 400 19.10 17.06 5.28
C LYS A 400 19.51 17.63 6.62
N THR A 401 20.80 17.54 6.92
CA THR A 401 21.31 18.16 8.14
C THR A 401 21.30 19.67 8.02
N CYS A 402 21.03 20.32 9.15
CA CYS A 402 21.16 21.76 9.22
C CYS A 402 22.62 22.22 9.03
N PRO A 403 22.82 23.44 8.50
CA PRO A 403 24.15 24.00 8.24
C PRO A 403 25.05 24.14 9.47
#